data_AF-A0ABC9TXB0-F1
#
_entry.id   AF-A0ABC9TXB0-F1
#
_cell.length_a   1.000
_cell.length_b   1.000
_cell.length_c   1.000
_cell.angle_alpha   90.00
_cell.angle_beta   90.00
_cell.angle_gamma   90.00
#
_symmetry.space_group_name_H-M   'P 1'
#
loop_
_entity.id
_entity.type
_entity.pdbx_description
1 polymer ?
#
loop_
_entity_poly.entity_id
_entity_poly.type
_entity_poly.pdbx_seq_one_letter_code
_entity_poly.pdbx_strand_id
1 'polypeptide(L)' 'MTETRGTPTPPSRKPDGIITTQRNGQTIVAELFFNHSSTETFRDKLLKMILADKQE' A
#
# COMPACT_ATOMS: atom_id res chain seq x y z
N MET A 1 5.56 -6.15 37.04
CA MET A 1 4.41 -6.13 36.11
C MET A 1 4.96 -5.66 34.78
N THR A 2 4.98 -6.51 33.77
CA THR A 2 5.61 -6.20 32.47
C THR A 2 4.61 -5.41 31.63
N GLU A 3 4.86 -4.12 31.49
CA GLU A 3 4.09 -3.22 30.63
C GLU A 3 4.45 -3.53 29.18
N THR A 4 3.58 -4.25 28.48
CA THR A 4 3.68 -4.46 27.04
C THR A 4 3.50 -3.12 26.35
N ARG A 5 4.60 -2.53 25.87
CA ARG A 5 4.60 -1.34 25.01
C ARG A 5 3.70 -1.59 23.81
N GLY A 6 2.47 -1.06 23.88
CA GLY A 6 1.56 -1.05 22.75
C GLY A 6 2.21 -0.36 21.58
N THR A 7 2.34 -1.06 20.46
CA THR A 7 2.71 -0.46 19.19
C THR A 7 1.75 0.70 18.90
N PRO A 8 2.22 1.92 18.59
CA PRO A 8 1.33 3.02 18.27
C PRO A 8 0.52 2.62 17.05
N THR A 9 -0.75 2.30 17.25
CA THR A 9 -1.68 2.01 16.16
C THR A 9 -2.00 3.36 15.52
N PRO A 10 -1.55 3.63 14.27
CA PRO A 10 -1.97 4.84 13.58
C PRO A 10 -3.51 4.84 13.48
N PRO A 11 -4.15 6.02 13.44
CA PRO A 11 -5.61 6.12 13.42
C PRO A 11 -6.18 5.21 12.34
N SER A 12 -7.22 4.47 12.70
CA SER A 12 -7.94 3.48 11.89
C SER A 12 -8.50 4.13 10.62
N ARG A 13 -7.64 4.35 9.63
CA ARG A 13 -8.06 4.65 8.27
C ARG A 13 -8.62 3.34 7.74
N LYS A 14 -9.85 3.36 7.22
CA LYS A 14 -10.39 2.22 6.50
C LYS A 14 -9.49 1.95 5.30
N PRO A 15 -8.97 0.73 5.10
CA PRO A 15 -8.19 0.42 3.92
C PRO A 15 -9.04 0.56 2.66
N ASP A 16 -8.43 1.05 1.60
CA ASP A 16 -9.06 1.19 0.28
C ASP A 16 -9.20 -0.17 -0.42
N GLY A 17 -8.33 -1.12 -0.08
CA GLY A 17 -8.39 -2.48 -0.55
C GLY A 17 -7.67 -3.44 0.38
N ILE A 18 -8.04 -4.72 0.31
CA ILE A 18 -7.34 -5.81 0.99
C ILE A 18 -6.95 -6.81 -0.08
N ILE A 19 -5.68 -7.22 -0.08
CA ILE A 19 -5.18 -8.30 -0.93
C ILE A 19 -4.83 -9.46 -0.02
N THR A 20 -5.34 -10.64 -0.35
CA THR A 20 -4.99 -11.88 0.35
C THR A 20 -4.44 -12.86 -0.67
N THR A 21 -3.27 -13.42 -0.38
CA THR A 21 -2.66 -14.46 -1.20
C THR A 21 -2.20 -15.60 -0.32
N GLN A 22 -2.28 -16.81 -0.85
CA GLN A 22 -1.80 -18.00 -0.17
C GLN A 22 -0.70 -18.64 -1.02
N ARG A 23 0.46 -18.89 -0.40
CA ARG A 23 1.58 -19.56 -1.06
C ARG A 23 2.27 -20.47 -0.06
N ASN A 24 2.54 -21.72 -0.46
CA ASN A 24 3.20 -22.73 0.38
C ASN A 24 2.51 -22.95 1.74
N GLY A 25 1.16 -22.86 1.79
CA GLY A 25 0.39 -22.97 3.04
C GLY A 25 0.45 -21.73 3.94
N GLN A 26 1.19 -20.68 3.56
CA GLN A 26 1.21 -19.41 4.26
C GLN A 26 0.22 -18.44 3.62
N THR A 27 -0.63 -17.83 4.44
CA THR A 27 -1.50 -16.73 4.03
C THR A 27 -0.82 -15.41 4.29
N ILE A 28 -0.77 -14.55 3.28
CA ILE A 28 -0.29 -13.18 3.36
C ILE A 28 -1.49 -12.26 3.13
N VAL A 29 -1.74 -11.36 4.08
CA VAL A 29 -2.76 -10.32 3.99
C VAL A 29 -2.04 -8.97 3.90
N ALA A 30 -2.38 -8.18 2.89
CA ALA A 30 -1.86 -6.84 2.69
C ALA A 30 -3.02 -5.85 2.61
N GLU A 31 -2.92 -4.78 3.39
CA GLU A 31 -3.86 -3.65 3.35
C GLU A 31 -3.32 -2.58 2.40
N LEU A 32 -4.18 -2.06 1.53
CA LEU A 32 -3.85 -1.01 0.58
C LEU A 32 -4.47 0.30 1.04
N PHE A 33 -3.64 1.33 1.14
CA PHE A 33 -4.04 2.70 1.46
C PHE A 33 -3.62 3.61 0.31
N PHE A 34 -4.58 4.21 -0.36
CA PHE A 34 -4.31 5.27 -1.31
C PHE A 34 -4.24 6.61 -0.58
N ASN A 35 -3.42 7.51 -1.10
CA ASN A 35 -3.53 8.91 -0.74
C ASN A 35 -4.59 9.56 -1.63
N HIS A 36 -5.76 9.86 -1.07
CA HIS A 36 -6.90 10.45 -1.80
C HIS A 36 -6.65 11.90 -2.21
N SER A 37 -5.70 12.57 -1.55
CA SER A 37 -5.27 13.92 -1.90
C SER A 37 -4.19 13.93 -2.98
N SER A 38 -3.67 12.77 -3.39
CA SER A 38 -2.69 12.70 -4.47
C SER A 38 -3.37 13.03 -5.79
N THR A 39 -2.91 14.10 -6.43
CA THR A 39 -3.32 14.49 -7.79
C THR A 39 -2.70 13.59 -8.86
N GLU A 40 -1.58 12.93 -8.54
CA GLU A 40 -0.98 11.90 -9.39
C GLU A 40 -1.52 10.52 -9.03
N THR A 41 -2.23 9.91 -9.98
CA THR A 41 -2.67 8.53 -9.84
C THR A 41 -1.51 7.55 -10.09
N PHE A 42 -1.65 6.30 -9.63
CA PHE A 42 -0.72 5.22 -9.99
C PHE A 42 -0.55 5.10 -11.51
N ARG A 43 -1.65 5.31 -12.26
CA ARG A 43 -1.66 5.37 -13.72
C ARG A 43 -0.83 6.53 -14.27
N ASP A 44 -0.89 7.71 -13.65
CA ASP A 44 -0.09 8.88 -14.05
C ASP A 44 1.40 8.62 -13.90
N LYS A 45 1.80 8.00 -12.77
CA LYS A 45 3.19 7.59 -12.53
C LYS A 45 3.67 6.52 -13.52
N LEU A 46 2.81 5.55 -13.84
CA LEU A 46 3.12 4.51 -14.84
C LEU A 46 3.28 5.12 -16.24
N LEU A 47 2.40 6.03 -16.65
CA LEU A 47 2.50 6.75 -17.92
C LEU A 47 3.79 7.57 -18.00
N LYS A 48 4.13 8.33 -16.95
CA LYS A 48 5.38 9.10 -16.89
C LYS A 48 6.62 8.22 -17.02
N MET A 49 6.65 7.07 -16.33
CA MET A 49 7.76 6.12 -16.42
C MET A 49 7.95 5.59 -17.84
N ILE A 50 6.85 5.19 -18.50
CA ILE A 50 6.89 4.68 -19.89
C ILE A 50 7.31 5.78 -20.87
N LEU A 51 6.89 7.02 -20.66
CA LEU A 51 7.29 8.14 -21.51
C LEU A 51 8.76 8.50 -21.33
N ALA A 52 9.28 8.48 -20.09
CA ALA A 52 10.69 8.73 -19.80
C ALA A 52 11.60 7.66 -20.44
N ASP A 53 11.19 6.39 -20.40
CA ASP A 53 11.87 5.25 -21.03
C ASP A 53 11.97 5.39 -22.57
N LYS A 54 10.99 6.03 -23.21
CA LYS A 54 10.95 6.25 -24.66
C LYS A 54 11.77 7.44 -25.16
N GLN A 55 12.33 8.25 -24.28
CA GLN A 55 13.14 9.41 -24.67
C GLN A 55 14.66 9.13 -24.71
N GLU A 56 15.06 7.86 -24.61
CA GLU A 56 16.42 7.37 -24.89
C GLU A 56 16.60 6.94 -26.37
#